data_AF-A0A1R4LFX8-F1
#
_entry.id   AF-A0A1R4LFX8-F1
#
_cell.length_a   1.000
_cell.length_b   1.000
_cell.length_c   1.000
_cell.angle_alpha   90.00
_cell.angle_beta   90.00
_cell.angle_gamma   90.00
#
_symmetry.space_group_name_H-M   'P 1'
#
loop_
_entity.id
_entity.type
_entity.pdbx_description
1 polymer ?
#
loop_
_entity_poly.entity_id
_entity_poly.type
_entity_poly.pdbx_seq_one_letter_code
_entity_poly.pdbx_strand_id
1 'polypeptide(L)'
;MKINRSITFYPFSYTIMTLILSAYFAVFLNLPIYADLKTIFSKMETVDPGFIISIPIFFFCALNILFTLFTWPKITKIFFSILIVSSSIVCYASYNYGVIFDIDMIRNIVETNTGEATSYLSLNSILWVIILGIIPTISLWLSPIRPERSVLRLLGKKLLTITMSLLGIVIIAMFYYQDYASVGRNNSYLRKLIIPTYYVHSLDRFIRENYLTAPMDYKQIGLDAYQPTPTASNGKPTLFVFVLGETARSQNYQLNGYPRETNPYTSQSDVISFQHVSSCGTATAVSVPCMFSRLNKSDYNERVALHQDNVLDILNRAGVDVLWRENDGADKHVPARLREENLSRSSSNPLCNGTSCLDIKLLEDFQEKVAAMKGNRIIVLHLIGSHGPTYYQRYPKEFAAFQPDCPRADIENCTQEQLINTYDNTIRYTDYVVSQTIDRLKSLEDRYNTALIYMSDHGESLGEDGVYLHGLPYSIAPKYQTHVPLLLWMSPGFQQTKSINEACLKTEARQARISHDYLFDTLLGALDVTTQAYRPQQDVFAKCRSSNPAIAQLSNQSSKHP
;
A
#
# COMPACT_ATOMS: atom_id res chain seq x y z
N MET A 1 13.29 2.93 -57.01
CA MET A 1 12.50 4.14 -56.68
C MET A 1 13.14 4.81 -55.47
N LYS A 2 13.94 5.87 -55.68
CA LYS A 2 14.57 6.63 -54.58
C LYS A 2 13.48 7.45 -53.89
N ILE A 3 13.12 7.09 -52.66
CA ILE A 3 12.25 7.91 -51.83
C ILE A 3 13.08 9.08 -51.33
N ASN A 4 13.04 10.17 -52.08
CA ASN A 4 13.59 11.46 -51.70
C ASN A 4 12.45 12.29 -51.11
N ARG A 5 12.37 12.37 -49.78
CA ARG A 5 11.73 13.49 -49.07
C ARG A 5 12.54 13.80 -47.82
N SER A 6 13.52 14.67 -48.01
CA SER A 6 14.21 15.43 -46.99
C SER A 6 13.22 16.23 -46.15
N ILE A 7 12.91 15.76 -44.95
CA ILE A 7 12.33 16.63 -43.92
C ILE A 7 13.48 17.48 -43.40
N THR A 8 13.56 18.74 -43.85
CA THR A 8 14.56 19.70 -43.40
C THR A 8 14.17 20.22 -42.02
N PHE A 9 14.65 19.55 -40.97
CA PHE A 9 14.48 20.06 -39.60
C PHE A 9 15.40 21.26 -39.39
N TYR A 10 14.83 22.46 -39.20
CA TYR A 10 15.60 23.60 -38.75
C TYR A 10 16.16 23.31 -37.35
N PRO A 11 17.48 23.40 -37.16
CA PRO A 11 18.08 22.98 -35.90
C PRO A 11 17.82 24.01 -34.80
N PHE A 12 17.33 23.53 -33.67
CA PHE A 12 16.97 24.34 -32.52
C PHE A 12 18.22 24.77 -31.74
N SER A 13 18.15 25.92 -31.07
CA SER A 13 19.12 26.26 -30.04
C SER A 13 18.79 25.49 -28.75
N TYR A 14 19.78 25.31 -27.87
CA TYR A 14 19.52 24.69 -26.56
C TYR A 14 18.44 25.43 -25.78
N THR A 15 18.43 26.77 -25.82
CA THR A 15 17.40 27.58 -25.15
C THR A 15 16.01 27.32 -25.71
N ILE A 16 15.84 27.26 -27.03
CA ILE A 16 14.53 26.98 -27.63
C ILE A 16 14.06 25.57 -27.27
N MET A 17 14.99 24.59 -27.29
CA MET A 17 14.67 23.23 -26.86
C MET A 17 14.21 23.19 -25.40
N THR A 18 14.88 23.90 -24.49
CA THR A 18 14.46 24.00 -23.08
C THR A 18 13.06 24.59 -22.97
N LEU A 19 12.76 25.69 -23.68
CA LEU A 19 11.43 26.31 -23.66
C LEU A 19 10.35 25.34 -24.16
N ILE A 20 10.61 24.60 -25.24
CA ILE A 20 9.67 23.58 -25.76
C ILE A 20 9.43 22.50 -24.70
N LEU A 21 10.49 21.98 -24.09
CA LEU A 21 10.38 20.96 -23.03
C LEU A 21 9.61 21.47 -21.82
N SER A 22 9.88 22.69 -21.37
CA SER A 22 9.18 23.30 -20.23
C SER A 22 7.72 23.55 -20.53
N ALA A 23 7.37 23.99 -21.73
CA ALA A 23 5.98 24.15 -22.16
C ALA A 23 5.28 22.78 -22.25
N TYR A 24 5.97 21.77 -22.78
CA TYR A 24 5.44 20.42 -22.88
C TYR A 24 5.11 19.84 -21.49
N PHE A 25 6.04 19.93 -20.54
CA PHE A 25 5.81 19.46 -19.18
C PHE A 25 4.74 20.27 -18.47
N ALA A 26 4.76 21.60 -18.60
CA ALA A 26 3.78 22.47 -17.96
C ALA A 26 2.36 22.16 -18.44
N VAL A 27 2.15 21.91 -19.74
CA VAL A 27 0.79 21.73 -20.28
C VAL A 27 0.32 20.28 -20.26
N PHE A 28 1.15 19.33 -20.71
CA PHE A 28 0.71 17.95 -20.96
C PHE A 28 1.08 16.96 -19.86
N LEU A 29 2.25 17.08 -19.26
CA LEU A 29 2.68 16.13 -18.22
C LEU A 29 2.20 16.50 -16.82
N ASN A 30 1.73 17.74 -16.61
CA ASN A 30 1.10 18.19 -15.37
C ASN A 30 -0.44 18.17 -15.43
N LEU A 31 -1.04 17.37 -16.31
CA LEU A 31 -2.50 17.17 -16.33
C LEU A 31 -3.11 16.78 -14.96
N PRO A 32 -2.48 15.92 -14.13
CA PRO A 32 -3.05 15.55 -12.82
C PRO A 32 -3.33 16.75 -11.92
N ILE A 33 -2.38 17.68 -11.80
CA ILE A 33 -2.57 18.85 -10.93
C ILE A 33 -3.68 19.78 -11.46
N TYR A 34 -3.88 19.87 -12.77
CA TYR A 34 -4.98 20.66 -13.33
C TYR A 34 -6.35 20.03 -13.10
N ALA A 35 -6.43 18.70 -13.11
CA ALA A 35 -7.66 17.98 -12.77
C ALA A 35 -8.09 18.29 -11.33
N ASP A 36 -7.16 18.22 -10.39
CA ASP A 36 -7.41 18.54 -8.98
C ASP A 36 -7.76 20.01 -8.76
N LEU A 37 -7.01 20.93 -9.39
CA LEU A 37 -7.29 22.36 -9.31
C LEU A 37 -8.68 22.69 -9.86
N LYS A 38 -9.13 22.05 -10.95
CA LYS A 38 -10.48 22.22 -11.48
C LYS A 38 -11.54 21.82 -10.44
N THR A 39 -11.34 20.70 -9.75
CA THR A 39 -12.23 20.26 -8.66
C THR A 39 -12.23 21.25 -7.50
N ILE A 40 -11.07 21.75 -7.07
CA ILE A 40 -10.96 22.77 -6.02
C ILE A 40 -11.67 24.06 -6.44
N PHE A 41 -11.47 24.51 -7.68
CA PHE A 41 -12.03 25.76 -8.20
C PHE A 41 -13.56 25.69 -8.34
N SER A 42 -14.11 24.53 -8.70
CA SER A 42 -15.56 24.31 -8.75
C SER A 42 -16.26 24.40 -7.39
N LYS A 43 -15.51 24.28 -6.28
CA LYS A 43 -16.04 24.37 -4.91
C LYS A 43 -15.90 25.78 -4.31
N MET A 44 -15.23 26.71 -4.99
CA MET A 44 -15.07 28.09 -4.55
C MET A 44 -16.19 28.98 -5.12
N GLU A 45 -16.68 29.92 -4.31
CA GLU A 45 -17.77 30.84 -4.71
C GLU A 45 -17.37 31.76 -5.87
N THR A 46 -16.12 32.22 -5.87
CA THR A 46 -15.56 33.06 -6.93
C THR A 46 -14.08 32.71 -7.14
N VAL A 47 -13.64 32.67 -8.40
CA VAL A 47 -12.24 32.43 -8.78
C VAL A 47 -11.90 33.39 -9.91
N ASP A 48 -10.81 34.14 -9.77
CA ASP A 48 -10.33 35.02 -10.84
C ASP A 48 -9.86 34.18 -12.04
N PRO A 49 -10.44 34.34 -13.24
CA PRO A 49 -9.96 33.66 -14.44
C PRO A 49 -8.48 33.92 -14.74
N GLY A 50 -7.97 35.10 -14.39
CA GLY A 50 -6.56 35.45 -14.54
C GLY A 50 -5.65 34.61 -13.65
N PHE A 51 -6.08 34.26 -12.45
CA PHE A 51 -5.36 33.31 -11.59
C PHE A 51 -5.28 31.94 -12.24
N ILE A 52 -6.38 31.41 -12.80
CA ILE A 52 -6.39 30.10 -13.49
C ILE A 52 -5.40 30.08 -14.66
N ILE A 53 -5.43 31.13 -15.50
CA ILE A 53 -4.52 31.26 -16.66
C ILE A 53 -3.05 31.41 -16.21
N SER A 54 -2.81 32.00 -15.04
CA SER A 54 -1.46 32.19 -14.52
C SER A 54 -0.76 30.86 -14.17
N ILE A 55 -1.49 29.79 -13.85
CA ILE A 55 -0.92 28.54 -13.32
C ILE A 55 -0.05 27.81 -14.35
N PRO A 56 -0.51 27.54 -15.59
CA PRO A 56 0.36 26.97 -16.61
C PRO A 56 1.59 27.84 -16.93
N ILE A 57 1.43 29.17 -16.88
CA ILE A 57 2.54 30.12 -17.11
C ILE A 57 3.56 30.04 -15.97
N PHE A 58 3.09 29.96 -14.73
CA PHE A 58 3.93 29.76 -13.56
C PHE A 58 4.72 28.46 -13.66
N PHE A 59 4.07 27.34 -13.97
CA PHE A 59 4.76 26.06 -14.16
C PHE A 59 5.76 26.12 -15.32
N PHE A 60 5.40 26.74 -16.44
CA PHE A 60 6.32 26.95 -17.55
C PHE A 60 7.57 27.71 -17.11
N CYS A 61 7.42 28.84 -16.40
CA CYS A 61 8.54 29.63 -15.90
C CYS A 61 9.40 28.84 -14.91
N ALA A 62 8.79 28.17 -13.93
CA ALA A 62 9.49 27.40 -12.91
C ALA A 62 10.26 26.21 -13.52
N LEU A 63 9.62 25.46 -14.41
CA LEU A 63 10.24 24.34 -15.11
C LEU A 63 11.32 24.81 -16.09
N ASN A 64 11.18 25.99 -16.72
CA ASN A 64 12.21 26.54 -17.59
C ASN A 64 13.48 26.90 -16.81
N ILE A 65 13.34 27.48 -15.61
CA ILE A 65 14.48 27.72 -14.73
C ILE A 65 15.19 26.40 -14.42
N LEU A 66 14.42 25.39 -13.98
CA LEU A 66 14.97 24.08 -13.64
C LEU A 66 15.64 23.39 -14.83
N PHE A 67 14.94 23.26 -15.96
CA PHE A 67 15.42 22.54 -17.13
C PHE A 67 16.62 23.23 -17.80
N THR A 68 16.75 24.56 -17.68
CA THR A 68 17.93 25.29 -18.13
C THR A 68 19.21 24.81 -17.43
N LEU A 69 19.12 24.42 -16.16
CA LEU A 69 20.24 23.88 -15.39
C LEU A 69 20.72 22.52 -15.92
N PHE A 70 19.82 21.69 -16.46
CA PHE A 70 20.12 20.35 -16.96
C PHE A 70 20.34 20.28 -18.48
N THR A 71 20.09 21.38 -19.19
CA THR A 71 20.26 21.43 -20.65
C THR A 71 21.73 21.66 -21.02
N TRP A 72 22.49 20.59 -21.29
CA TRP A 72 23.90 20.62 -21.68
C TRP A 72 24.19 19.79 -22.94
N PRO A 73 25.23 20.15 -23.72
CA PRO A 73 25.64 19.35 -24.87
C PRO A 73 25.86 17.87 -24.51
N LYS A 74 25.40 16.97 -25.37
CA LYS A 74 25.43 15.50 -25.21
C LYS A 74 24.54 14.92 -24.09
N ILE A 75 24.28 15.67 -23.02
CA ILE A 75 23.48 15.21 -21.87
C ILE A 75 21.98 15.42 -22.10
N THR A 76 21.57 16.55 -22.70
CA THR A 76 20.16 16.95 -22.86
C THR A 76 19.29 15.83 -23.42
N LYS A 77 19.67 15.22 -24.54
CA LYS A 77 18.81 14.23 -25.21
C LYS A 77 18.59 13.00 -24.32
N ILE A 78 19.64 12.46 -23.69
CA ILE A 78 19.54 11.27 -22.84
C ILE A 78 18.71 11.59 -21.59
N PHE A 79 19.06 12.66 -20.88
CA PHE A 79 18.39 13.06 -19.64
C PHE A 79 16.89 13.29 -19.84
N PHE A 80 16.51 14.10 -20.83
CA PHE A 80 15.10 14.41 -21.07
C PHE A 80 14.33 13.24 -21.69
N SER A 81 14.99 12.28 -22.37
CA SER A 81 14.32 11.06 -22.84
C SER A 81 13.82 10.23 -21.65
N ILE A 82 14.68 9.98 -20.67
CA ILE A 82 14.33 9.24 -19.46
C ILE A 82 13.21 10.01 -18.74
N LEU A 83 13.40 11.31 -18.53
CA LEU A 83 12.45 12.16 -17.80
C LEU A 83 11.06 12.20 -18.46
N ILE A 84 10.98 12.32 -19.79
CA ILE A 84 9.71 12.34 -20.52
C ILE A 84 8.98 11.00 -20.36
N VAL A 85 9.67 9.88 -20.58
CA VAL A 85 9.04 8.56 -20.51
C VAL A 85 8.57 8.27 -19.08
N SER A 86 9.42 8.45 -18.06
CA SER A 86 9.02 8.23 -16.67
C SER A 86 7.89 9.17 -16.24
N SER A 87 7.93 10.44 -16.65
CA SER A 87 6.85 11.39 -16.38
C SER A 87 5.54 11.05 -17.08
N SER A 88 5.56 10.40 -18.25
CA SER A 88 4.33 9.98 -18.93
C SER A 88 3.61 8.86 -18.16
N ILE A 89 4.38 7.94 -17.55
CA ILE A 89 3.88 6.86 -16.70
C ILE A 89 3.27 7.45 -15.42
N VAL A 90 4.02 8.33 -14.75
CA VAL A 90 3.56 9.04 -13.54
C VAL A 90 2.31 9.86 -13.84
N CYS A 91 2.27 10.57 -14.96
CA CYS A 91 1.11 11.34 -15.41
C CYS A 91 -0.12 10.43 -15.62
N TYR A 92 0.03 9.28 -16.27
CA TYR A 92 -1.08 8.33 -16.45
C TYR A 92 -1.65 7.86 -15.11
N ALA A 93 -0.78 7.38 -14.21
CA ALA A 93 -1.20 6.83 -12.93
C ALA A 93 -1.80 7.90 -12.01
N SER A 94 -1.20 9.09 -11.94
CA SER A 94 -1.74 10.20 -11.14
C SER A 94 -3.05 10.73 -11.71
N TYR A 95 -3.22 10.77 -13.04
CA TYR A 95 -4.43 11.31 -13.66
C TYR A 95 -5.61 10.32 -13.60
N ASN A 96 -5.39 9.04 -13.90
CA ASN A 96 -6.47 8.05 -14.01
C ASN A 96 -6.76 7.33 -12.69
N TYR A 97 -5.77 7.20 -11.80
CA TYR A 97 -5.93 6.48 -10.53
C TYR A 97 -5.82 7.39 -9.30
N GLY A 98 -5.39 8.64 -9.44
CA GLY A 98 -5.16 9.54 -8.30
C GLY A 98 -3.89 9.22 -7.49
N VAL A 99 -2.97 8.41 -8.05
CA VAL A 99 -1.74 7.97 -7.37
C VAL A 99 -0.80 9.15 -7.10
N ILE A 100 -0.23 9.18 -5.89
CA ILE A 100 0.80 10.15 -5.49
C ILE A 100 2.13 9.43 -5.32
N PHE A 101 3.15 9.87 -6.07
CA PHE A 101 4.48 9.26 -6.06
C PHE A 101 5.37 9.84 -4.95
N ASP A 102 5.02 9.57 -3.70
CA ASP A 102 5.91 9.81 -2.55
C ASP A 102 6.86 8.64 -2.30
N ILE A 103 7.66 8.72 -1.23
CA ILE A 103 8.67 7.70 -0.93
C ILE A 103 8.05 6.31 -0.72
N ASP A 104 6.85 6.23 -0.15
CA ASP A 104 6.19 4.97 0.13
C ASP A 104 5.67 4.35 -1.17
N MET A 105 5.14 5.16 -2.10
CA MET A 105 4.79 4.70 -3.45
C MET A 105 6.01 4.25 -4.26
N ILE A 106 7.15 4.96 -4.16
CA ILE A 106 8.40 4.49 -4.79
C ILE A 106 8.82 3.12 -4.22
N ARG A 107 8.68 2.92 -2.91
CA ARG A 107 8.94 1.62 -2.27
C ARG A 107 8.01 0.54 -2.81
N ASN A 108 6.70 0.79 -2.87
CA ASN A 108 5.73 -0.15 -3.43
C ASN A 108 6.14 -0.62 -4.83
N ILE A 109 6.57 0.31 -5.69
CA ILE A 109 7.02 0.00 -7.06
C ILE A 109 8.31 -0.83 -7.07
N VAL A 110 9.25 -0.57 -6.16
CA VAL A 110 10.52 -1.30 -6.09
C VAL A 110 10.33 -2.71 -5.53
N GLU A 111 9.41 -2.89 -4.58
CA GLU A 111 9.10 -4.16 -3.92
C GLU A 111 8.00 -4.98 -4.62
N THR A 112 7.46 -4.47 -5.72
CA THR A 112 6.42 -5.13 -6.52
C THR A 112 6.98 -6.39 -7.19
N ASN A 113 6.13 -7.39 -7.42
CA ASN A 113 6.51 -8.56 -8.22
C ASN A 113 6.09 -8.42 -9.70
N THR A 114 6.57 -9.32 -10.57
CA THR A 114 6.29 -9.23 -12.02
C THR A 114 4.80 -9.38 -12.36
N GLY A 115 4.05 -10.19 -11.58
CA GLY A 115 2.61 -10.34 -11.75
C GLY A 115 1.86 -9.06 -11.40
N GLU A 116 2.25 -8.41 -10.31
CA GLU A 116 1.69 -7.14 -9.87
C GLU A 116 2.01 -6.01 -10.87
N ALA A 117 3.27 -5.86 -11.29
CA ALA A 117 3.67 -4.84 -12.26
C ALA A 117 2.96 -4.97 -13.62
N THR A 118 2.77 -6.20 -14.11
CA THR A 118 2.09 -6.43 -15.40
C THR A 118 0.57 -6.25 -15.31
N SER A 119 -0.02 -6.34 -14.11
CA SER A 119 -1.44 -6.13 -13.90
C SER A 119 -1.89 -4.69 -14.20
N TYR A 120 -1.00 -3.71 -14.13
CA TYR A 120 -1.27 -2.31 -14.48
C TYR A 120 -1.22 -2.02 -15.99
N LEU A 121 -0.77 -2.97 -16.81
CA LEU A 121 -0.68 -2.77 -18.25
C LEU A 121 -2.05 -2.96 -18.91
N SER A 122 -2.60 -1.87 -19.41
CA SER A 122 -3.80 -1.82 -20.25
C SER A 122 -3.49 -1.21 -21.63
N LEU A 123 -4.35 -1.43 -22.62
CA LEU A 123 -4.22 -0.78 -23.93
C LEU A 123 -4.20 0.76 -23.78
N ASN A 124 -5.01 1.30 -22.86
CA ASN A 124 -5.08 2.73 -22.57
C ASN A 124 -3.76 3.25 -21.99
N SER A 125 -3.17 2.55 -21.01
CA SER A 125 -1.87 2.91 -20.43
C SER A 125 -0.75 2.90 -21.47
N ILE A 126 -0.74 1.90 -22.37
CA ILE A 126 0.25 1.75 -23.42
C ILE A 126 0.13 2.90 -24.44
N LEU A 127 -1.08 3.18 -24.90
CA LEU A 127 -1.33 4.28 -25.84
C LEU A 127 -0.96 5.64 -25.23
N TRP A 128 -1.26 5.86 -23.94
CA TRP A 128 -0.88 7.08 -23.23
C TRP A 128 0.63 7.27 -23.19
N VAL A 129 1.39 6.24 -22.81
CA VAL A 129 2.86 6.29 -22.76
C VAL A 129 3.46 6.42 -24.16
N ILE A 130 2.84 5.84 -25.19
CA ILE A 130 3.30 6.04 -26.57
C ILE A 130 3.11 7.51 -26.99
N ILE A 131 1.93 8.08 -26.75
CA ILE A 131 1.57 9.44 -27.21
C ILE A 131 2.30 10.53 -26.41
N LEU A 132 2.39 10.39 -25.09
CA LEU A 132 2.97 11.40 -24.20
C LEU A 132 4.40 11.08 -23.73
N GLY A 133 4.91 9.88 -24.03
CA GLY A 133 6.27 9.48 -23.67
C GLY A 133 7.14 9.26 -24.90
N ILE A 134 6.81 8.24 -25.69
CA ILE A 134 7.64 7.74 -26.78
C ILE A 134 7.69 8.70 -27.97
N ILE A 135 6.55 9.20 -28.45
CA ILE A 135 6.50 10.13 -29.59
C ILE A 135 7.26 11.45 -29.31
N PRO A 136 7.08 12.11 -28.16
CA PRO A 136 7.87 13.30 -27.80
C PRO A 136 9.37 12.99 -27.67
N THR A 137 9.73 11.82 -27.14
CA THR A 137 11.12 11.37 -27.03
C THR A 137 11.76 11.17 -28.42
N ILE A 138 11.06 10.51 -29.35
CA ILE A 138 11.52 10.37 -30.73
C ILE A 138 11.68 11.75 -31.38
N SER A 139 10.72 12.65 -31.17
CA SER A 139 10.77 14.03 -31.68
C SER A 139 11.98 14.81 -31.14
N LEU A 140 12.34 14.62 -29.87
CA LEU A 140 13.56 15.18 -29.25
C LEU A 140 14.83 14.64 -29.93
N TRP A 141 14.87 13.35 -30.26
CA TRP A 141 16.01 12.73 -30.93
C TRP A 141 16.15 13.16 -32.39
N LEU A 142 15.04 13.27 -33.11
CA LEU A 142 15.00 13.74 -34.51
C LEU A 142 15.34 15.23 -34.63
N SER A 143 15.12 16.01 -33.57
CA SER A 143 15.43 17.44 -33.55
C SER A 143 16.95 17.69 -33.47
N PRO A 144 17.59 18.28 -34.50
CA PRO A 144 18.99 18.64 -34.42
C PRO A 144 19.16 19.86 -33.49
N ILE A 145 20.09 19.79 -32.55
CA ILE A 145 20.38 20.90 -31.61
C ILE A 145 21.71 21.52 -32.00
N ARG A 146 21.71 22.81 -32.36
CA ARG A 146 22.95 23.52 -32.73
C ARG A 146 23.84 23.70 -31.48
N PRO A 147 25.10 23.24 -31.49
CA PRO A 147 26.06 23.64 -30.48
C PRO A 147 26.29 25.14 -30.53
N GLU A 148 26.33 25.78 -29.36
CA GLU A 148 26.71 27.19 -29.26
C GLU A 148 28.21 27.34 -29.53
N ARG A 149 28.59 28.43 -30.20
CA ARG A 149 29.99 28.69 -30.60
C ARG A 149 30.92 28.95 -29.42
N SER A 150 30.40 29.35 -28.27
CA SER A 150 31.15 29.64 -27.05
C SER A 150 30.33 29.32 -25.81
N VAL A 151 30.99 28.76 -24.79
CA VAL A 151 30.39 28.46 -23.48
C VAL A 151 29.87 29.74 -22.83
N LEU A 152 30.57 30.87 -22.96
CA LEU A 152 30.15 32.15 -22.39
C LEU A 152 28.82 32.62 -23.01
N ARG A 153 28.65 32.44 -24.32
CA ARG A 153 27.39 32.77 -25.01
C ARG A 153 26.25 31.85 -24.58
N LEU A 154 26.53 30.56 -24.39
CA LEU A 154 25.56 29.61 -23.84
C LEU A 154 25.12 30.04 -22.43
N LEU A 155 26.07 30.33 -21.55
CA LEU A 155 25.80 30.79 -20.18
C LEU A 155 25.02 32.11 -20.18
N GLY A 156 25.36 33.07 -21.04
CA GLY A 156 24.61 34.33 -21.19
C GLY A 156 23.16 34.10 -21.61
N LYS A 157 22.90 33.21 -22.58
CA LYS A 157 21.53 32.84 -22.99
C LYS A 157 20.78 32.10 -21.89
N LYS A 158 21.46 31.23 -21.14
CA LYS A 158 20.89 30.53 -19.97
C LYS A 158 20.49 31.53 -18.88
N LEU A 159 21.38 32.46 -18.54
CA LEU A 159 21.11 33.50 -17.57
C LEU A 159 19.93 34.37 -18.01
N LEU A 160 19.91 34.81 -19.27
CA LEU A 160 18.80 35.58 -19.82
C LEU A 160 17.47 34.84 -19.68
N THR A 161 17.40 33.56 -20.07
CA THR A 161 16.13 32.83 -19.97
C THR A 161 15.70 32.61 -18.53
N ILE A 162 16.63 32.38 -17.60
CA ILE A 162 16.35 32.26 -16.17
C ILE A 162 15.80 33.58 -15.63
N THR A 163 16.45 34.71 -15.95
CA THR A 163 16.01 36.04 -15.53
C THR A 163 14.62 36.36 -16.06
N MET A 164 14.33 36.06 -17.34
CA MET A 164 13.00 36.28 -17.91
C MET A 164 11.93 35.41 -17.25
N SER A 165 12.22 34.14 -16.96
CA SER A 165 11.29 33.26 -16.23
C SER A 165 11.08 33.72 -14.79
N LEU A 166 12.13 34.19 -14.11
CA LEU A 166 12.03 34.74 -12.76
C LEU A 166 11.18 36.01 -12.73
N LEU A 167 11.37 36.90 -13.71
CA LEU A 167 10.53 38.10 -13.86
C LEU A 167 9.07 37.71 -14.06
N GLY A 168 8.78 36.70 -14.89
CA GLY A 168 7.43 36.17 -15.07
C GLY A 168 6.80 35.68 -13.76
N ILE A 169 7.56 34.94 -12.94
CA ILE A 169 7.11 34.48 -11.61
C ILE A 169 6.84 35.66 -10.68
N VAL A 170 7.72 36.67 -10.65
CA VAL A 170 7.54 37.87 -9.82
C VAL A 170 6.30 38.65 -10.23
N ILE A 171 6.04 38.79 -11.53
CA ILE A 171 4.82 39.42 -12.04
C ILE A 171 3.59 38.63 -11.58
N ILE A 172 3.57 37.31 -11.75
CA ILE A 172 2.44 36.47 -11.28
C ILE A 172 2.25 36.62 -9.77
N ALA A 173 3.32 36.59 -8.99
CA ALA A 173 3.25 36.75 -7.53
C ALA A 173 2.72 38.13 -7.14
N MET A 174 3.09 39.20 -7.85
CA MET A 174 2.59 40.55 -7.57
C MET A 174 1.07 40.64 -7.67
N PHE A 175 0.45 39.92 -8.61
CA PHE A 175 -1.00 39.95 -8.81
C PHE A 175 -1.76 38.85 -8.04
N TYR A 176 -1.17 37.65 -7.88
CA TYR A 176 -1.89 36.45 -7.44
C TYR A 176 -1.28 35.74 -6.22
N TYR A 177 -0.32 36.33 -5.51
CA TYR A 177 0.34 35.67 -4.38
C TYR A 177 -0.64 35.13 -3.31
N GLN A 178 -1.69 35.90 -2.99
CA GLN A 178 -2.68 35.49 -1.98
C GLN A 178 -3.45 34.23 -2.41
N ASP A 179 -3.83 34.13 -3.68
CA ASP A 179 -4.51 32.95 -4.23
C ASP A 179 -3.62 31.72 -4.19
N TYR A 180 -2.37 31.84 -4.67
CA TYR A 180 -1.38 30.74 -4.58
C TYR A 180 -1.13 30.32 -3.13
N ALA A 181 -0.96 31.27 -2.22
CA ALA A 181 -0.72 31.00 -0.81
C ALA A 181 -1.93 30.37 -0.10
N SER A 182 -3.15 30.75 -0.49
CA SER A 182 -4.38 30.16 0.03
C SER A 182 -4.57 28.73 -0.47
N VAL A 183 -4.57 28.54 -1.80
CA VAL A 183 -4.74 27.23 -2.43
C VAL A 183 -3.63 26.27 -1.99
N GLY A 184 -2.39 26.71 -1.98
CA GLY A 184 -1.23 25.90 -1.58
C GLY A 184 -1.21 25.53 -0.10
N ARG A 185 -1.73 26.38 0.81
CA ARG A 185 -1.84 26.03 2.24
C ARG A 185 -2.97 25.07 2.50
N ASN A 186 -4.15 25.33 1.94
CA ASN A 186 -5.35 24.51 2.15
C ASN A 186 -5.24 23.15 1.45
N ASN A 187 -4.47 23.08 0.36
CA ASN A 187 -4.27 21.86 -0.43
C ASN A 187 -2.78 21.55 -0.56
N SER A 188 -2.08 21.47 0.58
CA SER A 188 -0.62 21.27 0.61
C SER A 188 -0.14 19.98 -0.08
N TYR A 189 -1.04 19.03 -0.32
CA TYR A 189 -0.78 17.81 -1.07
C TYR A 189 -0.55 18.06 -2.57
N LEU A 190 -1.04 19.17 -3.15
CA LEU A 190 -0.87 19.50 -4.58
C LEU A 190 0.61 19.54 -4.99
N ARG A 191 1.50 19.96 -4.09
CA ARG A 191 2.95 19.94 -4.35
C ARG A 191 3.48 18.54 -4.65
N LYS A 192 2.80 17.50 -4.17
CA LYS A 192 3.13 16.09 -4.38
C LYS A 192 2.75 15.58 -5.78
N LEU A 193 1.88 16.31 -6.49
CA LEU A 193 1.44 15.99 -7.85
C LEU A 193 2.31 16.63 -8.94
N ILE A 194 3.27 17.48 -8.57
CA ILE A 194 4.06 18.24 -9.55
C ILE A 194 5.06 17.31 -10.26
N ILE A 195 4.92 17.23 -11.59
CA ILE A 195 5.76 16.41 -12.47
C ILE A 195 6.78 17.32 -13.18
N PRO A 196 8.09 16.99 -13.17
CA PRO A 196 8.70 15.77 -12.66
C PRO A 196 9.28 15.89 -11.24
N THR A 197 9.21 17.05 -10.62
CA THR A 197 10.06 17.39 -9.47
C THR A 197 9.81 16.52 -8.26
N TYR A 198 8.55 16.22 -7.94
CA TYR A 198 8.23 15.52 -6.70
C TYR A 198 8.64 14.04 -6.74
N TYR A 199 8.24 13.29 -7.78
CA TYR A 199 8.59 11.87 -7.86
C TYR A 199 10.11 11.65 -8.00
N VAL A 200 10.82 12.55 -8.70
CA VAL A 200 12.29 12.49 -8.79
C VAL A 200 12.92 12.72 -7.42
N HIS A 201 12.40 13.69 -6.66
CA HIS A 201 12.85 13.91 -5.28
C HIS A 201 12.56 12.70 -4.37
N SER A 202 11.38 12.09 -4.48
CA SER A 202 11.01 10.88 -3.75
C SER A 202 11.96 9.71 -4.08
N LEU A 203 12.28 9.51 -5.36
CA LEU A 203 13.22 8.48 -5.81
C LEU A 203 14.64 8.73 -5.27
N ASP A 204 15.12 9.97 -5.36
CA ASP A 204 16.42 10.39 -4.84
C ASP A 204 16.51 10.23 -3.31
N ARG A 205 15.44 10.55 -2.59
CA ARG A 205 15.32 10.30 -1.15
C ARG A 205 15.35 8.80 -0.82
N PHE A 206 14.57 7.99 -1.54
CA PHE A 206 14.58 6.54 -1.39
C PHE A 206 15.98 5.96 -1.60
N ILE A 207 16.67 6.37 -2.67
CA ILE A 207 18.02 5.90 -2.96
C ILE A 207 18.99 6.26 -1.83
N ARG A 208 18.90 7.48 -1.29
CA ARG A 208 19.73 7.90 -0.16
C ARG A 208 19.47 7.06 1.09
N GLU A 209 18.20 6.87 1.45
CA GLU A 209 17.82 6.18 2.68
C GLU A 209 18.18 4.68 2.64
N ASN A 210 18.07 4.04 1.46
CA ASN A 210 18.19 2.59 1.33
C ASN A 210 19.57 2.12 0.83
N TYR A 211 20.28 2.90 0.02
CA TYR A 211 21.55 2.46 -0.60
C TYR A 211 22.77 3.32 -0.24
N LEU A 212 22.58 4.58 0.17
CA LEU A 212 23.70 5.49 0.46
C LEU A 212 23.89 5.76 1.96
N THR A 213 22.91 5.41 2.80
CA THR A 213 23.04 5.54 4.25
C THR A 213 23.72 4.30 4.82
N ALA A 214 24.53 4.47 5.87
CA ALA A 214 25.19 3.36 6.54
C ALA A 214 24.17 2.27 6.98
N PRO A 215 24.52 0.97 6.84
CA PRO A 215 23.69 -0.12 7.33
C PRO A 215 23.37 0.07 8.81
N MET A 216 22.14 -0.27 9.21
CA MET A 216 21.72 -0.22 10.61
C MET A 216 22.05 -1.57 11.26
N ASP A 217 22.56 -1.55 12.49
CA ASP A 217 22.78 -2.80 13.22
C ASP A 217 21.45 -3.46 13.58
N TYR A 218 21.40 -4.78 13.42
CA TYR A 218 20.21 -5.55 13.72
C TYR A 218 20.00 -5.64 15.24
N LYS A 219 18.82 -5.23 15.72
CA LYS A 219 18.43 -5.21 17.13
C LYS A 219 17.52 -6.38 17.49
N GLN A 220 18.04 -7.30 18.28
CA GLN A 220 17.19 -8.34 18.87
C GLN A 220 16.34 -7.78 20.01
N ILE A 221 15.05 -8.13 20.03
CA ILE A 221 14.11 -7.75 21.09
C ILE A 221 13.37 -8.99 21.59
N GLY A 222 12.90 -8.96 22.84
CA GLY A 222 12.25 -10.12 23.47
C GLY A 222 13.18 -11.32 23.61
N LEU A 223 14.44 -11.09 23.99
CA LEU A 223 15.41 -12.16 24.27
C LEU A 223 15.06 -12.95 25.54
N ASP A 224 14.26 -12.36 26.41
CA ASP A 224 13.69 -12.96 27.60
C ASP A 224 12.42 -13.76 27.31
N ALA A 225 12.02 -13.93 26.05
CA ALA A 225 10.78 -14.57 25.69
C ALA A 225 10.79 -16.08 25.96
N TYR A 226 9.80 -16.56 26.71
CA TYR A 226 9.58 -17.98 26.97
C TYR A 226 8.09 -18.31 27.06
N GLN A 227 7.77 -19.58 26.85
CA GLN A 227 6.45 -20.13 27.17
C GLN A 227 6.49 -20.68 28.59
N PRO A 228 5.59 -20.23 29.51
CA PRO A 228 5.40 -20.89 30.79
C PRO A 228 5.05 -22.37 30.55
N THR A 229 5.45 -23.25 31.47
CA THR A 229 5.07 -24.66 31.44
C THR A 229 3.56 -24.79 31.19
N PRO A 230 3.09 -25.67 30.26
CA PRO A 230 1.72 -25.66 29.79
C PRO A 230 0.70 -25.69 30.94
N THR A 231 0.06 -24.56 31.19
CA THR A 231 -1.06 -24.42 32.14
C THR A 231 -2.41 -24.65 31.46
N ALA A 232 -2.43 -25.09 30.19
CA ALA A 232 -3.67 -25.42 29.51
C ALA A 232 -4.40 -26.50 30.32
N SER A 233 -5.53 -26.13 30.92
CA SER A 233 -6.29 -27.00 31.83
C SER A 233 -6.70 -28.33 31.19
N ASN A 234 -6.77 -28.35 29.85
CA ASN A 234 -7.12 -29.51 29.04
C ASN A 234 -5.92 -30.24 28.40
N GLY A 235 -4.67 -29.78 28.63
CA GLY A 235 -3.45 -30.40 28.11
C GLY A 235 -3.21 -30.30 26.59
N LYS A 236 -4.10 -29.62 25.83
CA LYS A 236 -3.97 -29.46 24.38
C LYS A 236 -3.09 -28.24 24.03
N PRO A 237 -2.18 -28.34 23.05
CA PRO A 237 -1.46 -27.17 22.54
C PRO A 237 -2.40 -26.21 21.79
N THR A 238 -2.05 -24.93 21.74
CA THR A 238 -2.73 -23.91 20.94
C THR A 238 -2.29 -23.99 19.48
N LEU A 239 -3.27 -23.98 18.56
CA LEU A 239 -3.07 -23.77 17.12
C LEU A 239 -3.75 -22.47 16.74
N PHE A 240 -2.94 -21.45 16.45
CA PHE A 240 -3.43 -20.14 16.06
C PHE A 240 -3.23 -19.94 14.55
N VAL A 241 -4.23 -19.46 13.83
CA VAL A 241 -4.08 -19.07 12.43
C VAL A 241 -4.27 -17.58 12.30
N PHE A 242 -3.26 -16.88 11.77
CA PHE A 242 -3.39 -15.50 11.38
C PHE A 242 -3.55 -15.42 9.87
N VAL A 243 -4.73 -14.99 9.41
CA VAL A 243 -5.01 -14.75 8.00
C VAL A 243 -4.77 -13.27 7.72
N LEU A 244 -3.63 -12.98 7.10
CA LEU A 244 -3.28 -11.65 6.64
C LEU A 244 -3.99 -11.41 5.31
N GLY A 245 -5.01 -10.57 5.33
CA GLY A 245 -5.74 -10.16 4.14
C GLY A 245 -5.04 -9.02 3.42
N GLU A 246 -5.37 -8.88 2.14
CA GLU A 246 -4.82 -7.87 1.24
C GLU A 246 -5.95 -6.99 0.69
N THR A 247 -5.80 -5.66 0.77
CA THR A 247 -6.65 -4.66 0.10
C THR A 247 -8.13 -4.61 0.56
N ALA A 248 -8.56 -5.45 1.51
CA ALA A 248 -9.96 -5.49 1.96
C ALA A 248 -10.33 -4.30 2.88
N ARG A 249 -11.43 -3.60 2.57
CA ARG A 249 -11.94 -2.46 3.34
C ARG A 249 -13.19 -2.82 4.13
N SER A 250 -13.26 -2.33 5.37
CA SER A 250 -14.35 -2.63 6.32
C SER A 250 -15.74 -2.20 5.79
N GLN A 251 -15.79 -1.15 4.97
CA GLN A 251 -17.03 -0.58 4.44
C GLN A 251 -17.81 -1.54 3.54
N ASN A 252 -17.16 -2.57 3.00
CA ASN A 252 -17.79 -3.59 2.15
C ASN A 252 -17.98 -4.93 2.89
N TYR A 253 -17.84 -4.96 4.21
CA TYR A 253 -18.11 -6.14 5.03
C TYR A 253 -19.54 -6.11 5.57
N GLN A 254 -20.33 -7.13 5.23
CA GLN A 254 -21.69 -7.29 5.75
C GLN A 254 -21.71 -7.35 7.28
N LEU A 255 -20.71 -8.02 7.86
CA LEU A 255 -20.53 -8.12 9.31
C LEU A 255 -20.26 -6.78 9.99
N ASN A 256 -19.93 -5.74 9.21
CA ASN A 256 -19.72 -4.37 9.68
C ASN A 256 -20.82 -3.40 9.22
N GLY A 257 -21.97 -3.94 8.80
CA GLY A 257 -23.16 -3.16 8.43
C GLY A 257 -23.28 -2.84 6.95
N TYR A 258 -22.44 -3.41 6.08
CA TYR A 258 -22.63 -3.32 4.64
C TYR A 258 -23.92 -4.05 4.21
N PRO A 259 -24.80 -3.45 3.38
CA PRO A 259 -26.12 -4.03 3.08
C PRO A 259 -26.07 -5.26 2.15
N ARG A 260 -24.99 -5.47 1.39
CA ARG A 260 -24.88 -6.63 0.50
C ARG A 260 -24.29 -7.83 1.24
N GLU A 261 -24.66 -9.02 0.80
CA GLU A 261 -24.24 -10.28 1.42
C GLU A 261 -22.79 -10.66 1.01
N THR A 262 -21.82 -9.89 1.50
CA THR A 262 -20.39 -10.14 1.24
C THR A 262 -19.76 -11.11 2.25
N ASN A 263 -20.43 -11.41 3.37
CA ASN A 263 -19.94 -12.38 4.36
C ASN A 263 -20.96 -13.51 4.68
N PRO A 264 -21.50 -14.22 3.66
CA PRO A 264 -22.49 -15.28 3.86
C PRO A 264 -21.97 -16.52 4.60
N TYR A 265 -20.66 -16.80 4.52
CA TYR A 265 -20.05 -18.04 5.02
C TYR A 265 -19.57 -17.86 6.45
N THR A 266 -18.83 -16.79 6.75
CA THR A 266 -18.32 -16.56 8.12
C THR A 266 -19.42 -16.11 9.10
N SER A 267 -20.50 -15.49 8.61
CA SER A 267 -21.66 -15.14 9.45
C SER A 267 -22.33 -16.36 10.09
N GLN A 268 -22.13 -17.56 9.54
CA GLN A 268 -22.63 -18.83 10.09
C GLN A 268 -21.68 -19.48 11.12
N SER A 269 -20.50 -18.90 11.36
CA SER A 269 -19.43 -19.49 12.17
C SER A 269 -19.20 -18.78 13.51
N ASP A 270 -20.17 -18.01 14.01
CA ASP A 270 -20.09 -17.27 15.29
C ASP A 270 -18.85 -16.36 15.39
N VAL A 271 -18.39 -15.81 14.27
CA VAL A 271 -17.23 -14.90 14.26
C VAL A 271 -17.54 -13.58 14.95
N ILE A 272 -16.55 -13.02 15.63
CA ILE A 272 -16.61 -11.68 16.23
C ILE A 272 -15.97 -10.70 15.23
N SER A 273 -16.76 -9.76 14.71
CA SER A 273 -16.28 -8.72 13.78
C SER A 273 -16.04 -7.39 14.50
N PHE A 274 -14.81 -6.89 14.44
CA PHE A 274 -14.44 -5.62 15.04
C PHE A 274 -14.79 -4.46 14.09
N GLN A 275 -15.54 -3.49 14.61
CA GLN A 275 -16.19 -2.45 13.83
C GLN A 275 -15.29 -1.23 13.56
N HIS A 276 -14.22 -1.06 14.33
CA HIS A 276 -13.39 0.16 14.33
C HIS A 276 -11.89 -0.16 14.33
N VAL A 277 -11.41 -0.75 13.23
CA VAL A 277 -9.99 -1.11 13.04
C VAL A 277 -9.30 -0.18 12.04
N SER A 278 -8.13 0.33 12.38
CA SER A 278 -7.30 1.13 11.47
C SER A 278 -5.99 0.44 11.09
N SER A 279 -5.60 0.53 9.83
CA SER A 279 -4.32 0.04 9.34
C SER A 279 -3.16 0.94 9.77
N CYS A 280 -1.93 0.40 9.78
CA CYS A 280 -0.74 1.21 10.00
C CYS A 280 -0.39 2.07 8.76
N GLY A 281 -0.46 1.46 7.58
CA GLY A 281 -0.24 2.10 6.28
C GLY A 281 -1.46 2.02 5.37
N THR A 282 -1.26 2.46 4.13
CA THR A 282 -2.22 2.36 3.01
C THR A 282 -1.66 1.51 1.88
N ALA A 283 -0.59 0.77 2.14
CA ALA A 283 0.09 -0.10 1.20
C ALA A 283 0.76 -1.25 1.96
N THR A 284 0.82 -2.43 1.36
CA THR A 284 1.41 -3.65 1.93
C THR A 284 2.84 -3.41 2.43
N ALA A 285 3.67 -2.67 1.67
CA ALA A 285 5.07 -2.35 2.02
C ALA A 285 5.23 -1.57 3.35
N VAL A 286 4.17 -0.89 3.81
CA VAL A 286 4.17 -0.17 5.08
C VAL A 286 3.39 -0.95 6.13
N SER A 287 2.18 -1.42 5.80
CA SER A 287 1.27 -2.05 6.75
C SER A 287 1.84 -3.36 7.31
N VAL A 288 2.36 -4.23 6.44
CA VAL A 288 2.80 -5.57 6.83
C VAL A 288 4.02 -5.50 7.78
N PRO A 289 5.14 -4.83 7.46
CA PRO A 289 6.23 -4.74 8.42
C PRO A 289 5.82 -4.00 9.70
N CYS A 290 4.97 -2.97 9.61
CA CYS A 290 4.52 -2.22 10.78
C CYS A 290 3.71 -3.06 11.76
N MET A 291 2.68 -3.78 11.30
CA MET A 291 1.77 -4.53 12.18
C MET A 291 2.45 -5.68 12.92
N PHE A 292 3.52 -6.25 12.35
CA PHE A 292 4.34 -7.28 13.02
C PHE A 292 5.46 -6.69 13.87
N SER A 293 5.80 -5.41 13.71
CA SER A 293 6.87 -4.75 14.47
C SER A 293 6.41 -4.33 15.87
N ARG A 294 7.38 -4.04 16.76
CA ARG A 294 7.07 -3.44 18.06
C ARG A 294 6.73 -1.95 17.98
N LEU A 295 6.95 -1.31 16.83
CA LEU A 295 6.67 0.10 16.63
C LEU A 295 5.16 0.29 16.43
N ASN A 296 4.60 1.34 17.02
CA ASN A 296 3.25 1.73 16.65
C ASN A 296 3.31 2.56 15.37
N LYS A 297 2.18 2.74 14.73
CA LYS A 297 2.05 3.60 13.56
C LYS A 297 2.64 5.01 13.77
N SER A 298 2.47 5.59 14.96
CA SER A 298 2.90 6.97 15.27
C SER A 298 4.40 7.17 15.23
N ASP A 299 5.17 6.12 15.52
CA ASP A 299 6.63 6.11 15.60
C ASP A 299 7.26 5.09 14.62
N TYR A 300 6.47 4.59 13.68
CA TYR A 300 6.93 3.62 12.69
C TYR A 300 8.03 4.23 11.81
N ASN A 301 9.15 3.52 11.77
CA ASN A 301 10.23 3.77 10.85
C ASN A 301 10.59 2.44 10.20
N GLU A 302 10.40 2.35 8.90
CA GLU A 302 10.64 1.12 8.13
C GLU A 302 12.06 0.58 8.31
N ARG A 303 13.08 1.44 8.26
CA ARG A 303 14.48 1.00 8.47
C ARG A 303 14.67 0.38 9.85
N VAL A 304 14.10 0.95 10.89
CA VAL A 304 14.14 0.36 12.24
C VAL A 304 13.38 -0.96 12.29
N ALA A 305 12.19 -1.03 11.69
CA ALA A 305 11.36 -2.23 11.67
C ALA A 305 12.04 -3.42 10.97
N LEU A 306 12.72 -3.18 9.85
CA LEU A 306 13.45 -4.20 9.09
C LEU A 306 14.74 -4.67 9.80
N HIS A 307 15.30 -3.84 10.69
CA HIS A 307 16.53 -4.15 11.44
C HIS A 307 16.25 -4.46 12.91
N GLN A 308 15.07 -4.99 13.24
CA GLN A 308 14.79 -5.53 14.55
C GLN A 308 13.95 -6.80 14.48
N ASP A 309 13.94 -7.57 15.57
CA ASP A 309 13.02 -8.71 15.67
C ASP A 309 11.57 -8.22 15.61
N ASN A 310 10.73 -8.96 14.88
CA ASN A 310 9.29 -8.79 14.88
C ASN A 310 8.63 -9.81 15.83
N VAL A 311 7.32 -9.75 15.98
CA VAL A 311 6.59 -10.65 16.90
C VAL A 311 6.79 -12.13 16.56
N LEU A 312 6.90 -12.49 15.28
CA LEU A 312 7.07 -13.89 14.88
C LEU A 312 8.45 -14.44 15.25
N ASP A 313 9.51 -13.62 15.19
CA ASP A 313 10.84 -13.99 15.70
C ASP A 313 10.78 -14.29 17.22
N ILE A 314 10.06 -13.47 17.98
CA ILE A 314 9.90 -13.63 19.42
C ILE A 314 9.10 -14.89 19.75
N LEU A 315 8.00 -15.15 19.03
CA LEU A 315 7.21 -16.37 19.18
C LEU A 315 8.07 -17.62 18.90
N ASN A 316 8.81 -17.62 17.79
CA ASN A 316 9.70 -18.72 17.43
C ASN A 316 10.78 -18.96 18.49
N ARG A 317 11.39 -17.88 19.02
CA ARG A 317 12.37 -17.96 20.11
C ARG A 317 11.79 -18.54 21.40
N ALA A 318 10.56 -18.17 21.73
CA ALA A 318 9.84 -18.70 22.90
C ALA A 318 9.45 -20.18 22.73
N GLY A 319 9.71 -20.79 21.57
CA GLY A 319 9.44 -22.19 21.26
C GLY A 319 8.06 -22.44 20.63
N VAL A 320 7.40 -21.41 20.10
CA VAL A 320 6.20 -21.58 19.28
C VAL A 320 6.65 -21.97 17.87
N ASP A 321 6.08 -23.01 17.29
CA ASP A 321 6.37 -23.37 15.90
C ASP A 321 5.65 -22.41 14.94
N VAL A 322 6.41 -21.70 14.11
CA VAL A 322 5.91 -20.67 13.19
C VAL A 322 6.03 -21.16 11.75
N LEU A 323 4.95 -21.03 10.99
CA LEU A 323 4.91 -21.26 9.55
C LEU A 323 4.25 -20.07 8.84
N TRP A 324 4.95 -19.48 7.87
CA TRP A 324 4.38 -18.49 6.95
C TRP A 324 4.06 -19.14 5.61
N ARG A 325 2.84 -18.98 5.12
CA ARG A 325 2.44 -19.40 3.77
C ARG A 325 2.05 -18.17 2.94
N GLU A 326 2.71 -18.02 1.81
CA GLU A 326 2.70 -16.80 1.00
C GLU A 326 1.97 -17.02 -0.34
N ASN A 327 0.98 -16.18 -0.64
CA ASN A 327 0.30 -16.14 -1.95
C ASN A 327 0.38 -14.77 -2.64
N ASP A 328 0.36 -13.68 -1.88
CA ASP A 328 0.40 -12.30 -2.39
C ASP A 328 1.66 -12.03 -3.24
N GLY A 329 2.80 -12.58 -2.79
CA GLY A 329 4.12 -12.38 -3.36
C GLY A 329 4.84 -11.18 -2.78
N ALA A 330 4.51 -10.84 -1.53
CA ALA A 330 4.91 -9.61 -0.86
C ALA A 330 5.02 -9.80 0.67
N ASP A 331 5.83 -10.77 1.14
CA ASP A 331 6.06 -11.05 2.57
C ASP A 331 6.71 -9.87 3.35
N LYS A 332 7.28 -8.91 2.61
CA LYS A 332 8.00 -7.72 3.06
C LYS A 332 9.06 -8.04 4.12
N HIS A 333 9.74 -9.16 3.95
CA HIS A 333 10.79 -9.66 4.85
C HIS A 333 10.36 -9.94 6.29
N VAL A 334 9.06 -9.99 6.60
CA VAL A 334 8.57 -10.36 7.93
C VAL A 334 9.00 -11.78 8.32
N PRO A 335 8.88 -12.82 7.46
CA PRO A 335 9.32 -14.16 7.78
C PRO A 335 10.80 -14.44 7.45
N ALA A 336 11.66 -13.44 7.25
CA ALA A 336 13.03 -13.60 6.73
C ALA A 336 13.96 -14.56 7.52
N ARG A 337 13.63 -14.88 8.78
CA ARG A 337 14.38 -15.81 9.65
C ARG A 337 13.54 -17.01 10.09
N LEU A 338 12.41 -17.24 9.45
CA LEU A 338 11.39 -18.22 9.83
C LEU A 338 11.16 -19.22 8.69
N ARG A 339 10.36 -20.25 8.99
CA ARG A 339 9.93 -21.20 7.96
C ARG A 339 8.85 -20.56 7.10
N GLU A 340 9.18 -20.34 5.83
CA GLU A 340 8.31 -19.75 4.82
C GLU A 340 8.05 -20.74 3.68
N GLU A 341 6.82 -20.78 3.19
CA GLU A 341 6.41 -21.54 2.02
C GLU A 341 5.71 -20.64 1.00
N ASN A 342 6.40 -20.36 -0.10
CA ASN A 342 5.84 -19.66 -1.24
C ASN A 342 5.01 -20.61 -2.12
N LEU A 343 3.77 -20.24 -2.40
CA LEU A 343 2.93 -21.02 -3.31
C LEU A 343 3.49 -20.99 -4.74
N SER A 344 3.63 -22.18 -5.34
CA SER A 344 3.97 -22.29 -6.75
C SER A 344 2.83 -21.72 -7.61
N ARG A 345 3.13 -20.74 -8.45
CA ARG A 345 2.17 -20.09 -9.37
C ARG A 345 1.97 -20.86 -10.69
N SER A 346 2.46 -22.10 -10.76
CA SER A 346 2.40 -22.93 -11.97
C SER A 346 0.96 -23.10 -12.48
N SER A 347 0.76 -22.83 -13.78
CA SER A 347 -0.51 -23.08 -14.50
C SER A 347 -0.87 -24.57 -14.59
N SER A 348 -0.01 -25.49 -14.11
CA SER A 348 -0.35 -26.91 -13.97
C SER A 348 -1.36 -27.18 -12.85
N ASN A 349 -1.47 -26.26 -11.87
CA ASN A 349 -2.50 -26.34 -10.84
C ASN A 349 -3.73 -25.51 -11.31
N PRO A 350 -4.95 -26.06 -11.29
CA PRO A 350 -6.14 -25.38 -11.80
C PRO A 350 -6.52 -24.10 -11.02
N LEU A 351 -5.99 -23.91 -9.82
CA LEU A 351 -6.19 -22.70 -9.01
C LEU A 351 -5.26 -21.55 -9.41
N CYS A 352 -4.36 -21.74 -10.36
CA CYS A 352 -3.33 -20.76 -10.75
C CYS A 352 -3.33 -20.50 -12.25
N ASN A 353 -2.99 -19.28 -12.64
CA ASN A 353 -2.95 -18.83 -14.04
C ASN A 353 -1.53 -18.56 -14.56
N GLY A 354 -0.48 -18.82 -13.77
CA GLY A 354 0.91 -18.51 -14.11
C GLY A 354 1.43 -17.22 -13.46
N THR A 355 0.54 -16.29 -13.11
CA THR A 355 0.91 -14.99 -12.49
C THR A 355 0.38 -14.86 -11.06
N SER A 356 -0.75 -15.47 -10.75
CA SER A 356 -1.40 -15.50 -9.43
C SER A 356 -2.10 -16.84 -9.19
N CYS A 357 -2.42 -17.14 -7.92
CA CYS A 357 -3.27 -18.26 -7.54
C CYS A 357 -4.47 -17.77 -6.70
N LEU A 358 -5.57 -18.51 -6.77
CA LEU A 358 -6.70 -18.33 -5.85
C LEU A 358 -6.29 -18.71 -4.42
N ASP A 359 -6.71 -17.91 -3.44
CA ASP A 359 -6.30 -18.03 -2.04
C ASP A 359 -6.65 -19.35 -1.37
N ILE A 360 -7.67 -20.08 -1.86
CA ILE A 360 -8.03 -21.40 -1.32
C ILE A 360 -6.85 -22.39 -1.38
N LYS A 361 -5.89 -22.17 -2.29
CA LYS A 361 -4.66 -22.96 -2.42
C LYS A 361 -3.80 -22.93 -1.14
N LEU A 362 -3.86 -21.87 -0.34
CA LEU A 362 -3.19 -21.78 0.96
C LEU A 362 -3.67 -22.82 1.97
N LEU A 363 -4.75 -23.55 1.68
CA LEU A 363 -5.26 -24.64 2.51
C LEU A 363 -4.88 -26.03 1.99
N GLU A 364 -4.16 -26.16 0.87
CA GLU A 364 -3.59 -27.44 0.43
C GLU A 364 -2.67 -28.01 1.53
N ASP A 365 -2.83 -29.30 1.85
CA ASP A 365 -2.05 -30.05 2.84
C ASP A 365 -2.07 -29.44 4.27
N PHE A 366 -3.10 -28.65 4.61
CA PHE A 366 -3.14 -27.90 5.87
C PHE A 366 -2.98 -28.80 7.11
N GLN A 367 -3.72 -29.91 7.18
CA GLN A 367 -3.67 -30.83 8.33
C GLN A 367 -2.32 -31.53 8.46
N GLU A 368 -1.68 -31.86 7.34
CA GLU A 368 -0.36 -32.51 7.31
C GLU A 368 0.73 -31.55 7.77
N LYS A 369 0.67 -30.29 7.29
CA LYS A 369 1.55 -29.20 7.76
C LYS A 369 1.39 -28.95 9.25
N VAL A 370 0.14 -28.88 9.74
CA VAL A 370 -0.14 -28.79 11.18
C VAL A 370 0.45 -30.00 11.92
N ALA A 371 0.26 -31.22 11.43
CA ALA A 371 0.76 -32.43 12.11
C ALA A 371 2.30 -32.48 12.21
N ALA A 372 3.01 -31.89 11.25
CA ALA A 372 4.47 -31.78 11.25
C ALA A 372 5.00 -30.77 12.30
N MET A 373 4.14 -29.86 12.78
CA MET A 373 4.50 -28.85 13.78
C MET A 373 4.48 -29.40 15.21
N LYS A 374 5.23 -28.76 16.10
CA LYS A 374 5.35 -29.17 17.52
C LYS A 374 4.83 -28.10 18.47
N GLY A 375 4.35 -28.54 19.65
CA GLY A 375 3.91 -27.64 20.72
C GLY A 375 2.80 -26.67 20.29
N ASN A 376 2.77 -25.50 20.94
CA ASN A 376 1.98 -24.36 20.47
C ASN A 376 2.51 -23.88 19.13
N ARG A 377 1.61 -23.48 18.25
CA ARG A 377 1.96 -23.19 16.86
C ARG A 377 1.12 -22.07 16.27
N ILE A 378 1.72 -21.34 15.34
CA ILE A 378 1.05 -20.33 14.54
C ILE A 378 1.32 -20.55 13.05
N ILE A 379 0.25 -20.46 12.27
CA ILE A 379 0.33 -20.43 10.81
C ILE A 379 -0.15 -19.06 10.34
N VAL A 380 0.70 -18.35 9.60
CA VAL A 380 0.31 -17.14 8.87
C VAL A 380 -0.07 -17.52 7.45
N LEU A 381 -1.28 -17.16 7.04
CA LEU A 381 -1.76 -17.31 5.66
C LEU A 381 -1.85 -15.92 5.04
N HIS A 382 -0.92 -15.58 4.16
CA HIS A 382 -0.89 -14.28 3.49
C HIS A 382 -1.63 -14.35 2.15
N LEU A 383 -2.82 -13.75 2.11
CA LEU A 383 -3.74 -13.78 0.99
C LEU A 383 -3.36 -12.72 -0.05
N ILE A 384 -3.64 -13.00 -1.33
CA ILE A 384 -3.73 -11.93 -2.34
C ILE A 384 -5.06 -11.17 -2.24
N GLY A 385 -6.07 -11.77 -1.60
CA GLY A 385 -7.28 -11.10 -1.14
C GLY A 385 -7.99 -10.31 -2.23
N SER A 386 -8.15 -9.01 -1.98
CA SER A 386 -8.85 -8.09 -2.87
C SER A 386 -7.91 -7.27 -3.76
N HIS A 387 -6.66 -7.68 -3.94
CA HIS A 387 -5.64 -6.90 -4.64
C HIS A 387 -6.08 -6.51 -6.07
N GLY A 388 -6.11 -5.19 -6.33
CA GLY A 388 -6.42 -4.58 -7.62
C GLY A 388 -5.22 -4.50 -8.58
N PRO A 389 -5.37 -3.89 -9.77
CA PRO A 389 -6.64 -3.53 -10.38
C PRO A 389 -7.39 -4.74 -10.97
N THR A 390 -6.76 -5.92 -11.04
CA THR A 390 -7.38 -7.13 -11.62
C THR A 390 -8.27 -7.88 -10.61
N TYR A 391 -9.20 -7.18 -9.96
CA TYR A 391 -10.10 -7.76 -8.94
C TYR A 391 -10.84 -9.01 -9.44
N TYR A 392 -11.23 -9.01 -10.72
CA TYR A 392 -11.93 -10.12 -11.38
C TYR A 392 -11.14 -11.44 -11.43
N GLN A 393 -9.83 -11.42 -11.12
CA GLN A 393 -8.98 -12.60 -11.03
C GLN A 393 -8.88 -13.15 -9.60
N ARG A 394 -9.49 -12.47 -8.61
CA ARG A 394 -9.42 -12.85 -7.19
C ARG A 394 -10.51 -13.85 -6.77
N TYR A 395 -11.46 -14.14 -7.66
CA TYR A 395 -12.50 -15.13 -7.46
C TYR A 395 -12.71 -15.95 -8.73
N PRO A 396 -13.09 -17.23 -8.62
CA PRO A 396 -13.49 -18.03 -9.78
C PRO A 396 -14.89 -17.63 -10.25
N LYS A 397 -15.24 -17.95 -11.51
CA LYS A 397 -16.48 -17.47 -12.16
C LYS A 397 -17.75 -17.85 -11.39
N GLU A 398 -17.76 -19.02 -10.77
CA GLU A 398 -18.87 -19.53 -9.96
C GLU A 398 -19.08 -18.76 -8.63
N PHE A 399 -18.10 -17.95 -8.20
CA PHE A 399 -18.21 -17.04 -7.05
C PHE A 399 -18.60 -15.61 -7.43
N ALA A 400 -18.87 -15.34 -8.71
CA ALA A 400 -19.24 -14.02 -9.20
C ALA A 400 -20.72 -13.68 -8.93
N ALA A 401 -21.09 -13.60 -7.64
CA ALA A 401 -22.46 -13.43 -7.16
C ALA A 401 -23.09 -12.06 -7.51
N PHE A 402 -22.28 -11.00 -7.53
CA PHE A 402 -22.70 -9.65 -7.90
C PHE A 402 -22.30 -9.39 -9.37
N GLN A 403 -23.29 -8.99 -10.18
CA GLN A 403 -23.15 -8.81 -11.63
C GLN A 403 -23.89 -7.54 -12.10
N PRO A 404 -23.47 -6.92 -13.21
CA PRO A 404 -22.28 -7.25 -14.01
C PRO A 404 -20.97 -6.92 -13.27
N ASP A 405 -19.90 -7.66 -13.57
CA ASP A 405 -18.54 -7.38 -13.06
C ASP A 405 -17.68 -6.57 -14.06
N CYS A 406 -16.43 -6.31 -13.68
CA CYS A 406 -15.43 -5.48 -14.35
C CYS A 406 -14.21 -6.34 -14.74
N PRO A 407 -14.27 -7.10 -15.86
CA PRO A 407 -13.24 -8.05 -16.25
C PRO A 407 -12.07 -7.37 -17.00
N ARG A 408 -11.50 -6.31 -16.43
CA ARG A 408 -10.39 -5.52 -17.02
C ARG A 408 -9.49 -4.90 -15.95
N ALA A 409 -8.27 -4.55 -16.35
CA ALA A 409 -7.28 -3.91 -15.48
C ALA A 409 -7.39 -2.37 -15.44
N ASP A 410 -7.87 -1.75 -16.51
CA ASP A 410 -8.15 -0.31 -16.54
C ASP A 410 -9.55 -0.02 -15.98
N ILE A 411 -9.66 -0.26 -14.67
CA ILE A 411 -10.87 -0.19 -13.85
C ILE A 411 -11.58 1.16 -13.90
N GLU A 412 -10.88 2.24 -14.24
CA GLU A 412 -11.45 3.58 -14.44
C GLU A 412 -12.44 3.64 -15.61
N ASN A 413 -12.44 2.63 -16.48
CA ASN A 413 -13.34 2.49 -17.61
C ASN A 413 -14.52 1.53 -17.35
N CYS A 414 -14.68 1.05 -16.12
CA CYS A 414 -15.88 0.34 -15.68
C CYS A 414 -16.89 1.33 -15.08
N THR A 415 -18.17 0.97 -15.07
CA THR A 415 -19.12 1.71 -14.25
C THR A 415 -18.80 1.49 -12.76
N GLN A 416 -19.17 2.47 -11.93
CA GLN A 416 -19.02 2.34 -10.48
C GLN A 416 -19.67 1.06 -9.93
N GLU A 417 -20.85 0.71 -10.47
CA GLU A 417 -21.56 -0.51 -10.10
C GLU A 417 -20.75 -1.77 -10.46
N GLN A 418 -20.21 -1.84 -11.68
CA GLN A 418 -19.38 -2.98 -12.10
C GLN A 418 -18.16 -3.15 -11.19
N LEU A 419 -17.46 -2.05 -10.88
CA LEU A 419 -16.29 -2.08 -10.03
C LEU A 419 -16.62 -2.54 -8.61
N ILE A 420 -17.67 -1.98 -8.00
CA ILE A 420 -18.14 -2.39 -6.67
C ILE A 420 -18.58 -3.86 -6.69
N ASN A 421 -19.33 -4.31 -7.69
CA ASN A 421 -19.73 -5.73 -7.81
C ASN A 421 -18.53 -6.66 -7.87
N THR A 422 -17.52 -6.29 -8.67
CA THR A 422 -16.27 -7.06 -8.80
C THR A 422 -15.53 -7.15 -7.47
N TYR A 423 -15.41 -6.01 -6.77
CA TYR A 423 -14.77 -5.94 -5.45
C TYR A 423 -15.56 -6.73 -4.40
N ASP A 424 -16.88 -6.62 -4.37
CA ASP A 424 -17.72 -7.38 -3.42
C ASP A 424 -17.58 -8.90 -3.63
N ASN A 425 -17.38 -9.35 -4.88
CA ASN A 425 -17.08 -10.75 -5.17
C ASN A 425 -15.72 -11.19 -4.61
N THR A 426 -14.70 -10.32 -4.57
CA THR A 426 -13.40 -10.64 -3.93
C THR A 426 -13.56 -10.79 -2.42
N ILE A 427 -14.35 -9.92 -1.77
CA ILE A 427 -14.67 -10.01 -0.34
C ILE A 427 -15.43 -11.30 -0.06
N ARG A 428 -16.43 -11.63 -0.87
CA ARG A 428 -17.21 -12.87 -0.73
C ARG A 428 -16.37 -14.13 -0.93
N TYR A 429 -15.38 -14.10 -1.83
CA TYR A 429 -14.45 -15.22 -1.98
C TYR A 429 -13.47 -15.33 -0.81
N THR A 430 -12.95 -14.20 -0.31
CA THR A 430 -12.12 -14.16 0.91
C THR A 430 -12.90 -14.70 2.12
N ASP A 431 -14.16 -14.32 2.25
CA ASP A 431 -15.09 -14.84 3.26
C ASP A 431 -15.22 -16.37 3.19
N TYR A 432 -15.34 -16.91 1.98
CA TYR A 432 -15.34 -18.35 1.76
C TYR A 432 -14.02 -18.98 2.23
N VAL A 433 -12.86 -18.45 1.83
CA VAL A 433 -11.54 -18.99 2.24
C VAL A 433 -11.35 -18.95 3.76
N VAL A 434 -11.77 -17.87 4.43
CA VAL A 434 -11.73 -17.77 5.89
C VAL A 434 -12.67 -18.79 6.54
N SER A 435 -13.90 -18.96 6.04
CA SER A 435 -14.83 -19.97 6.54
C SER A 435 -14.26 -21.38 6.39
N GLN A 436 -13.63 -21.67 5.25
CA GLN A 436 -12.97 -22.93 4.99
C GLN A 436 -11.83 -23.15 5.99
N THR A 437 -11.03 -22.13 6.28
CA THR A 437 -9.98 -22.20 7.30
C THR A 437 -10.54 -22.54 8.69
N ILE A 438 -11.65 -21.91 9.07
CA ILE A 438 -12.37 -22.20 10.32
C ILE A 438 -12.83 -23.66 10.36
N ASP A 439 -13.35 -24.21 9.26
CA ASP A 439 -13.76 -25.63 9.21
C ASP A 439 -12.58 -26.59 9.43
N ARG A 440 -11.39 -26.28 8.88
CA ARG A 440 -10.18 -27.09 9.15
C ARG A 440 -9.81 -27.00 10.62
N LEU A 441 -9.91 -25.81 11.24
CA LEU A 441 -9.64 -25.63 12.66
C LEU A 441 -10.63 -26.37 13.56
N LYS A 442 -11.93 -26.34 13.23
CA LYS A 442 -12.97 -27.12 13.92
C LYS A 442 -12.67 -28.63 13.87
N SER A 443 -12.23 -29.13 12.71
CA SER A 443 -11.84 -30.55 12.55
C SER A 443 -10.64 -30.98 13.41
N LEU A 444 -9.93 -30.03 14.02
CA LEU A 444 -8.72 -30.24 14.80
C LEU A 444 -8.90 -29.98 16.31
N GLU A 445 -10.11 -29.62 16.76
CA GLU A 445 -10.41 -29.26 18.16
C GLU A 445 -10.16 -30.40 19.17
N ASP A 446 -10.22 -31.65 18.72
CA ASP A 446 -9.89 -32.81 19.57
C ASP A 446 -8.42 -32.82 19.99
N ARG A 447 -7.54 -32.21 19.20
CA ARG A 447 -6.09 -32.21 19.41
C ARG A 447 -5.54 -30.84 19.82
N TYR A 448 -6.23 -29.76 19.49
CA TYR A 448 -5.72 -28.40 19.65
C TYR A 448 -6.76 -27.44 20.21
N ASN A 449 -6.28 -26.45 20.96
CA ASN A 449 -7.04 -25.23 21.27
C ASN A 449 -6.91 -24.26 20.08
N THR A 450 -7.89 -24.26 19.20
CA THR A 450 -7.83 -23.53 17.92
C THR A 450 -8.44 -22.13 17.97
N ALA A 451 -7.81 -21.17 17.29
CA ALA A 451 -8.34 -19.83 17.07
C ALA A 451 -7.83 -19.25 15.74
N LEU A 452 -8.56 -18.26 15.23
CA LEU A 452 -8.22 -17.54 14.01
C LEU A 452 -8.44 -16.05 14.17
N ILE A 453 -7.49 -15.24 13.70
CA ILE A 453 -7.71 -13.83 13.39
C ILE A 453 -7.52 -13.63 11.89
N TYR A 454 -8.50 -13.01 11.24
CA TYR A 454 -8.34 -12.40 9.93
C TYR A 454 -8.21 -10.90 10.11
N MET A 455 -7.26 -10.27 9.42
CA MET A 455 -7.08 -8.81 9.41
C MET A 455 -6.53 -8.38 8.06
N SER A 456 -7.14 -7.37 7.42
CA SER A 456 -6.57 -6.79 6.20
C SER A 456 -5.41 -5.85 6.52
N ASP A 457 -4.45 -5.78 5.61
CA ASP A 457 -3.28 -4.92 5.70
C ASP A 457 -3.62 -3.43 5.43
N HIS A 458 -4.49 -3.14 4.47
CA HIS A 458 -5.13 -1.86 4.21
C HIS A 458 -6.45 -2.07 3.46
N GLY A 459 -7.18 -0.97 3.21
CA GLY A 459 -8.38 -0.96 2.38
C GLY A 459 -8.11 -0.44 0.97
N GLU A 460 -9.16 -0.07 0.24
CA GLU A 460 -9.10 0.25 -1.20
C GLU A 460 -10.05 1.39 -1.57
N SER A 461 -9.61 2.29 -2.45
CA SER A 461 -10.49 3.25 -3.12
C SER A 461 -11.02 2.66 -4.43
N LEU A 462 -12.32 2.80 -4.67
CA LEU A 462 -13.03 2.21 -5.81
C LEU A 462 -13.63 3.30 -6.72
N GLY A 463 -12.97 4.45 -6.84
CA GLY A 463 -13.42 5.58 -7.68
C GLY A 463 -14.08 6.72 -6.91
N GLU A 464 -14.23 6.60 -5.58
CA GLU A 464 -14.73 7.71 -4.77
C GLU A 464 -13.82 8.94 -4.92
N ASP A 465 -14.42 10.09 -5.21
CA ASP A 465 -13.71 11.35 -5.50
C ASP A 465 -12.65 11.26 -6.62
N GLY A 466 -12.78 10.28 -7.53
CA GLY A 466 -11.83 10.04 -8.62
C GLY A 466 -10.55 9.31 -8.20
N VAL A 467 -10.50 8.80 -6.97
CA VAL A 467 -9.37 8.02 -6.46
C VAL A 467 -9.66 6.53 -6.62
N TYR A 468 -8.71 5.81 -7.19
CA TYR A 468 -8.73 4.36 -7.28
C TYR A 468 -7.53 3.78 -6.54
N LEU A 469 -7.57 2.48 -6.28
CA LEU A 469 -6.48 1.74 -5.65
C LEU A 469 -6.15 2.30 -4.24
N HIS A 470 -4.93 2.06 -3.82
CA HIS A 470 -4.39 2.39 -2.51
C HIS A 470 -3.02 3.07 -2.62
N GLY A 471 -2.34 3.22 -1.49
CA GLY A 471 -1.03 3.87 -1.41
C GLY A 471 -1.08 5.40 -1.40
N LEU A 472 -2.23 6.01 -1.07
CA LEU A 472 -2.26 7.45 -0.79
C LEU A 472 -1.49 7.74 0.51
N PRO A 473 -0.80 8.89 0.62
CA PRO A 473 -0.14 9.27 1.86
C PRO A 473 -1.17 9.28 3.00
N TYR A 474 -0.88 8.56 4.09
CA TYR A 474 -1.85 8.29 5.15
C TYR A 474 -2.57 9.55 5.67
N SER A 475 -1.88 10.69 5.75
CA SER A 475 -2.43 11.97 6.22
C SER A 475 -3.62 12.51 5.41
N ILE A 476 -3.76 12.07 4.15
CA ILE A 476 -4.83 12.48 3.23
C ILE A 476 -5.62 11.29 2.69
N ALA A 477 -5.28 10.07 3.09
CA ALA A 477 -5.94 8.87 2.61
C ALA A 477 -7.40 8.85 3.11
N PRO A 478 -8.36 8.47 2.25
CA PRO A 478 -9.74 8.33 2.68
C PRO A 478 -9.88 7.15 3.64
N LYS A 479 -10.95 7.15 4.44
CA LYS A 479 -11.27 6.02 5.32
C LYS A 479 -11.37 4.68 4.58
N TYR A 480 -11.65 4.71 3.28
CA TYR A 480 -11.68 3.52 2.44
C TYR A 480 -10.35 2.79 2.38
N GLN A 481 -9.21 3.50 2.48
CA GLN A 481 -7.87 2.89 2.49
C GLN A 481 -7.35 2.57 3.89
N THR A 482 -7.86 3.23 4.93
CA THR A 482 -7.30 3.09 6.30
C THR A 482 -8.16 2.27 7.25
N HIS A 483 -9.43 2.02 6.91
CA HIS A 483 -10.37 1.31 7.79
C HIS A 483 -10.58 -0.13 7.30
N VAL A 484 -9.99 -1.08 8.03
CA VAL A 484 -9.86 -2.48 7.61
C VAL A 484 -10.78 -3.43 8.40
N PRO A 485 -11.16 -4.57 7.83
CA PRO A 485 -11.86 -5.62 8.56
C PRO A 485 -10.93 -6.37 9.51
N LEU A 486 -11.46 -6.79 10.67
CA LEU A 486 -10.83 -7.77 11.55
C LEU A 486 -11.90 -8.73 12.06
N LEU A 487 -11.72 -10.02 11.78
CA LEU A 487 -12.58 -11.10 12.26
C LEU A 487 -11.81 -11.97 13.24
N LEU A 488 -12.46 -12.33 14.35
CA LEU A 488 -11.93 -13.25 15.35
C LEU A 488 -12.86 -14.47 15.47
N TRP A 489 -12.28 -15.65 15.39
CA TRP A 489 -12.95 -16.91 15.71
C TRP A 489 -12.14 -17.68 16.75
N MET A 490 -12.83 -18.35 17.67
CA MET A 490 -12.20 -19.12 18.75
C MET A 490 -13.00 -20.38 19.02
N SER A 491 -12.33 -21.53 19.12
CA SER A 491 -12.99 -22.75 19.59
C SER A 491 -13.30 -22.69 21.09
N PRO A 492 -14.28 -23.46 21.57
CA PRO A 492 -14.60 -23.53 23.00
C PRO A 492 -13.37 -23.86 23.86
N GLY A 493 -12.49 -24.74 23.39
CA GLY A 493 -11.24 -25.11 24.08
C GLY A 493 -10.28 -23.95 24.22
N PHE A 494 -10.13 -23.12 23.19
CA PHE A 494 -9.32 -21.91 23.24
C PHE A 494 -9.92 -20.89 24.22
N GLN A 495 -11.22 -20.62 24.13
CA GLN A 495 -11.90 -19.68 25.03
C GLN A 495 -11.73 -20.07 26.51
N GLN A 496 -11.95 -21.34 26.83
CA GLN A 496 -11.81 -21.86 28.19
C GLN A 496 -10.37 -21.77 28.70
N THR A 497 -9.42 -22.25 27.90
CA THR A 497 -7.99 -22.29 28.29
C THR A 497 -7.44 -20.88 28.52
N LYS A 498 -7.87 -19.91 27.72
CA LYS A 498 -7.45 -18.51 27.83
C LYS A 498 -8.31 -17.69 28.80
N SER A 499 -9.31 -18.30 29.45
CA SER A 499 -10.25 -17.64 30.36
C SER A 499 -10.95 -16.42 29.74
N ILE A 500 -11.27 -16.50 28.45
CA ILE A 500 -11.84 -15.40 27.67
C ILE A 500 -13.34 -15.30 27.92
N ASN A 501 -13.82 -14.11 28.28
CA ASN A 501 -15.23 -13.76 28.31
C ASN A 501 -15.67 -13.30 26.90
N GLU A 502 -16.35 -14.17 26.18
CA GLU A 502 -16.81 -13.88 24.81
C GLU A 502 -17.80 -12.71 24.74
N ALA A 503 -18.68 -12.54 25.73
CA ALA A 503 -19.63 -11.43 25.78
C ALA A 503 -18.91 -10.07 25.94
N CYS A 504 -17.83 -10.04 26.74
CA CYS A 504 -16.93 -8.88 26.83
C CYS A 504 -16.30 -8.59 25.46
N LEU A 505 -15.75 -9.60 24.77
CA LEU A 505 -15.14 -9.40 23.45
C LEU A 505 -16.13 -8.92 22.40
N LYS A 506 -17.36 -9.46 22.38
CA LYS A 506 -18.43 -8.99 21.49
C LYS A 506 -18.81 -7.53 21.76
N THR A 507 -18.67 -7.07 23.00
CA THR A 507 -18.90 -5.67 23.39
C THR A 507 -17.74 -4.78 22.92
N GLU A 508 -16.49 -5.17 23.23
CA GLU A 508 -15.30 -4.45 22.78
C GLU A 508 -15.24 -4.38 21.25
N ALA A 509 -15.60 -5.45 20.54
CA ALA A 509 -15.61 -5.48 19.08
C ALA A 509 -16.51 -4.39 18.45
N ARG A 510 -17.56 -3.97 19.14
CA ARG A 510 -18.47 -2.90 18.69
C ARG A 510 -18.02 -1.49 19.07
N GLN A 511 -17.17 -1.35 20.09
CA GLN A 511 -16.92 -0.06 20.75
C GLN A 511 -15.45 0.36 20.71
N ALA A 512 -14.53 -0.59 20.86
CA ALA A 512 -13.11 -0.32 20.94
C ALA A 512 -12.58 0.14 19.58
N ARG A 513 -11.77 1.19 19.61
CA ARG A 513 -10.95 1.60 18.47
C ARG A 513 -9.63 0.85 18.56
N ILE A 514 -9.43 -0.09 17.66
CA ILE A 514 -8.19 -0.86 17.56
C ILE A 514 -7.46 -0.50 16.26
N SER A 515 -6.20 -0.86 16.20
CA SER A 515 -5.37 -0.68 15.02
C SER A 515 -4.47 -1.89 14.84
N HIS A 516 -3.72 -1.91 13.75
CA HIS A 516 -2.60 -2.82 13.57
C HIS A 516 -1.59 -2.83 14.72
N ASP A 517 -1.50 -1.75 15.50
CA ASP A 517 -0.62 -1.67 16.69
C ASP A 517 -0.95 -2.73 17.75
N TYR A 518 -2.15 -3.33 17.69
CA TYR A 518 -2.60 -4.36 18.61
C TYR A 518 -2.11 -5.77 18.22
N LEU A 519 -1.71 -5.99 16.96
CA LEU A 519 -1.41 -7.34 16.47
C LEU A 519 -0.24 -7.97 17.25
N PHE A 520 0.84 -7.21 17.44
CA PHE A 520 2.05 -7.67 18.14
C PHE A 520 1.72 -8.29 19.51
N ASP A 521 1.05 -7.53 20.37
CA ASP A 521 0.75 -7.99 21.73
C ASP A 521 -0.38 -9.03 21.75
N THR A 522 -1.34 -8.93 20.83
CA THR A 522 -2.41 -9.93 20.69
C THR A 522 -1.86 -11.31 20.34
N LEU A 523 -0.85 -11.41 19.46
CA LEU A 523 -0.23 -12.69 19.10
C LEU A 523 0.59 -13.27 20.27
N LEU A 524 1.38 -12.44 20.97
CA LEU A 524 2.10 -12.87 22.18
C LEU A 524 1.13 -13.38 23.25
N GLY A 525 0.07 -12.61 23.49
CA GLY A 525 -0.98 -12.96 24.44
C GLY A 525 -1.71 -14.24 24.05
N ALA A 526 -2.07 -14.43 22.77
CA ALA A 526 -2.82 -15.60 22.29
C ALA A 526 -2.04 -16.91 22.46
N LEU A 527 -0.70 -16.85 22.44
CA LEU A 527 0.20 -18.00 22.51
C LEU A 527 0.90 -18.14 23.88
N ASP A 528 0.45 -17.40 24.89
CA ASP A 528 0.98 -17.39 26.27
C ASP A 528 2.49 -17.11 26.34
N VAL A 529 3.04 -16.28 25.46
CA VAL A 529 4.46 -15.92 25.51
C VAL A 529 4.68 -14.80 26.52
N THR A 530 5.59 -15.04 27.47
CA THR A 530 5.99 -14.05 28.48
C THR A 530 7.28 -13.37 28.04
N THR A 531 7.28 -12.04 27.99
CA THR A 531 8.46 -11.20 27.67
C THR A 531 8.21 -9.75 28.11
N GLN A 532 9.27 -9.01 28.41
CA GLN A 532 9.24 -7.55 28.65
C GLN A 532 8.76 -6.75 27.43
N ALA A 533 8.79 -7.32 26.21
CA ALA A 533 8.29 -6.66 25.01
C ALA A 533 6.75 -6.54 24.97
N TYR A 534 6.04 -7.37 25.75
CA TYR A 534 4.59 -7.46 25.78
C TYR A 534 3.94 -6.28 26.53
N ARG A 535 2.96 -5.63 25.90
CA ARG A 535 2.14 -4.53 26.46
C ARG A 535 0.68 -4.97 26.55
N PRO A 536 0.17 -5.35 27.73
CA PRO A 536 -1.20 -5.84 27.90
C PRO A 536 -2.30 -4.88 27.40
N GLN A 537 -2.02 -3.58 27.35
CA GLN A 537 -2.98 -2.56 26.88
C GLN A 537 -3.25 -2.63 25.38
N GLN A 538 -2.36 -3.29 24.62
CA GLN A 538 -2.46 -3.50 23.17
C GLN A 538 -2.83 -4.95 22.81
N ASP A 539 -3.17 -5.80 23.79
CA ASP A 539 -3.73 -7.13 23.53
C ASP A 539 -5.26 -7.07 23.50
N VAL A 540 -5.86 -7.45 22.37
CA VAL A 540 -7.31 -7.51 22.16
C VAL A 540 -8.00 -8.42 23.18
N PHE A 541 -7.32 -9.47 23.65
CA PHE A 541 -7.89 -10.42 24.62
C PHE A 541 -7.76 -9.93 26.07
N ALA A 542 -6.75 -9.13 26.40
CA ALA A 542 -6.35 -8.88 27.79
C ALA A 542 -7.47 -8.34 28.68
N LYS A 543 -8.25 -7.37 28.20
CA LYS A 543 -9.38 -6.80 28.97
C LYS A 543 -10.50 -7.80 29.25
N CYS A 544 -10.66 -8.79 28.38
CA CYS A 544 -11.73 -9.78 28.45
C CYS A 544 -11.26 -11.12 28.99
N ARG A 545 -10.00 -11.24 29.42
CA ARG A 545 -9.53 -12.38 30.22
C ARG A 545 -10.02 -12.19 31.64
N SER A 546 -10.82 -13.14 32.12
CA SER A 546 -11.20 -13.21 33.53
C SER A 546 -9.91 -13.31 34.33
N SER A 547 -9.64 -12.33 35.20
CA SER A 547 -8.40 -12.26 35.98
C SER A 547 -8.20 -13.56 36.76
N ASN A 548 -7.29 -14.41 36.29
CA ASN A 548 -6.72 -15.44 37.12
C ASN A 548 -5.79 -14.70 38.12
N PRO A 549 -5.96 -14.84 39.44
CA PRO A 549 -5.24 -14.04 40.44
C PRO A 549 -3.70 -14.02 40.32
N ALA A 550 -3.12 -14.94 39.53
CA ALA A 550 -1.68 -15.07 39.33
C ALA A 550 -1.04 -13.96 38.46
N ILE A 551 -1.77 -13.33 37.52
CA ILE A 551 -1.18 -12.31 36.62
C ILE A 551 -1.30 -10.89 37.21
N ALA A 552 -2.24 -10.67 38.14
CA ALA A 552 -2.40 -9.40 38.84
C ALA A 552 -1.21 -9.04 39.77
N GLN A 553 -0.31 -10.00 40.05
CA GLN A 553 0.91 -9.74 40.82
C GLN A 553 2.03 -9.09 40.00
N LEU A 554 2.04 -9.24 38.66
CA LEU A 554 3.03 -8.60 37.80
C LEU A 554 2.69 -7.14 37.49
N SER A 555 1.39 -6.77 37.47
CA SER A 555 0.96 -5.38 37.24
C SER A 555 1.08 -4.48 38.48
N ASN A 556 1.16 -5.06 39.68
CA ASN A 556 1.28 -4.31 40.93
C ASN A 556 2.72 -4.12 41.43
N GLN A 557 3.73 -4.74 40.78
CA GLN A 557 5.14 -4.53 41.14
C GLN A 557 5.82 -3.42 40.34
N SER A 558 5.27 -2.97 39.21
CA SER A 558 5.84 -1.83 38.44
C SER A 558 5.36 -0.46 38.93
N SER A 559 4.38 -0.40 39.84
CA SER A 559 3.81 0.85 40.39
C SER A 559 4.34 1.22 41.77
N LYS A 560 5.33 0.48 42.30
CA LYS A 560 5.95 0.76 43.60
C LYS A 560 7.47 0.69 43.52
N HIS A 561 8.09 1.69 42.92
CA HIS A 561 9.33 2.24 43.45
C HIS A 561 9.35 3.76 43.19
N PRO A 562 9.75 4.57 44.19
CA PRO A 562 9.75 6.03 44.13
C PRO A 562 10.80 6.62 43.18
#